data_AF-A0A916HIC3-F1
#
_entry.id   AF-A0A916HIC3-F1
#
_cell.length_a   1.000
_cell.length_b   1.000
_cell.length_c   1.000
_cell.angle_alpha   90.00
_cell.angle_beta   90.00
_cell.angle_gamma   90.00
#
_symmetry.space_group_name_H-M   'P 1'
#
loop_
_entity.id
_entity.type
_entity.pdbx_description
1 polymer ?
#
loop_
_entity_poly.entity_id
_entity_poly.type
_entity_poly.pdbx_seq_one_letter_code
_entity_poly.pdbx_strand_id
1 'polypeptide(L)'
;DQGCFASFGAHPRFEIALERALTELLQGRALDALAGFPEPGFDLEEIASPPNIEIHFVDSSGIISWDFLGSEPDFPFVDWNFGGTTAEDHAWLVERAHADGRDVYVADFTHLGVYACRILVPGMSEIYPLDELEWENNSVGNEVREAILHLSDLDDDACADLLETLNERGIADERPVAALIGLAADKGSLWEDLRVGELKTLLALAIGDGDAIREGCDWVANFEQLDAGRRRVYRCVGTLLNLEDATAYRDALARLYGRETLRRAEALLAGEERFFGLAAPGLGLAGCDMHGRLLAAYDKLHRR
;
A
#
# COMPACT_ATOMS: atom_id res chain seq x y z
N ASP A 1 -19.31 8.35 -17.85
CA ASP A 1 -19.33 7.48 -16.64
C ASP A 1 -19.83 8.22 -15.39
N GLN A 2 -20.35 9.45 -15.48
CA GLN A 2 -21.02 10.18 -14.38
C GLN A 2 -20.14 10.49 -13.16
N GLY A 3 -18.84 10.17 -13.23
CA GLY A 3 -17.87 10.47 -12.18
C GLY A 3 -17.66 11.97 -12.00
N CYS A 4 -17.44 12.38 -10.75
CA CYS A 4 -17.06 13.74 -10.40
C CYS A 4 -15.65 13.77 -9.81
N PHE A 5 -14.87 14.76 -10.22
CA PHE A 5 -13.51 14.98 -9.72
C PHE A 5 -13.41 16.40 -9.17
N ALA A 6 -13.16 16.52 -7.88
CA ALA A 6 -12.93 17.79 -7.20
C ALA A 6 -11.43 18.04 -7.03
N SER A 7 -10.97 19.24 -7.37
CA SER A 7 -9.60 19.69 -7.13
C SER A 7 -9.61 20.96 -6.29
N PHE A 8 -8.69 21.04 -5.32
CA PHE A 8 -8.59 22.12 -4.35
C PHE A 8 -7.23 22.81 -4.47
N GLY A 9 -7.23 24.14 -4.44
CA GLY A 9 -6.03 24.96 -4.49
C GLY A 9 -6.08 26.06 -3.43
N ALA A 10 -4.96 26.29 -2.77
CA ALA A 10 -4.83 27.33 -1.74
C ALA A 10 -3.60 28.21 -2.01
N HIS A 11 -3.78 29.50 -1.83
CA HIS A 11 -2.74 30.53 -1.82
C HIS A 11 -3.33 31.81 -1.21
N PRO A 12 -2.56 32.68 -0.50
CA PRO A 12 -3.06 33.97 -0.02
C PRO A 12 -3.64 34.90 -1.08
N ARG A 13 -3.32 34.66 -2.35
CA ARG A 13 -3.82 35.40 -3.53
C ARG A 13 -4.82 34.56 -4.29
N PHE A 14 -6.02 35.10 -4.51
CA PHE A 14 -7.12 34.40 -5.15
C PHE A 14 -6.77 33.81 -6.52
N GLU A 15 -6.18 34.63 -7.39
CA GLU A 15 -5.81 34.25 -8.76
C GLU A 15 -4.83 33.07 -8.79
N ILE A 16 -3.87 33.02 -7.85
CA ILE A 16 -2.91 31.92 -7.74
C ILE A 16 -3.58 30.67 -7.18
N ALA A 17 -4.47 30.80 -6.20
CA ALA A 17 -5.21 29.66 -5.65
C ALA A 17 -6.10 29.01 -6.72
N LEU A 18 -6.80 29.83 -7.52
CA LEU A 18 -7.62 29.38 -8.64
C LEU A 18 -6.78 28.69 -9.72
N GLU A 19 -5.66 29.28 -10.13
CA GLU A 19 -4.74 28.67 -11.09
C GLU A 19 -4.30 27.28 -10.60
N ARG A 20 -3.86 27.18 -9.33
CA ARG A 20 -3.40 25.92 -8.75
C ARG A 20 -4.47 24.84 -8.76
N ALA A 21 -5.71 25.16 -8.39
CA ALA A 21 -6.82 24.21 -8.43
C ALA A 21 -7.07 23.69 -9.86
N LEU A 22 -7.01 24.57 -10.87
CA LEU A 22 -7.21 24.19 -12.27
C LEU A 22 -6.03 23.40 -12.85
N THR A 23 -4.79 23.75 -12.49
CA THR A 23 -3.60 23.04 -12.97
C THR A 23 -3.47 21.66 -12.33
N GLU A 24 -3.81 21.53 -11.05
CA GLU A 24 -3.78 20.24 -10.35
C GLU A 24 -4.82 19.27 -10.93
N LEU A 25 -6.00 19.77 -11.30
CA LEU A 25 -7.05 18.99 -11.97
C LEU A 25 -6.55 18.24 -13.23
N LEU A 26 -5.57 18.79 -13.95
CA LEU A 26 -5.02 18.21 -15.17
C LEU A 26 -3.58 17.72 -15.02
N GLN A 27 -3.00 17.78 -13.82
CA GLN A 27 -1.61 17.43 -13.59
C GLN A 27 -1.39 15.92 -13.85
N GLY A 28 -0.54 15.62 -14.83
CA GLY A 28 -0.22 14.23 -15.20
C GLY A 28 -1.36 13.46 -15.86
N ARG A 29 -2.49 14.10 -16.20
CA ARG A 29 -3.66 13.47 -16.81
C ARG A 29 -3.91 14.01 -18.21
N ALA A 30 -3.99 13.10 -19.19
CA ALA A 30 -4.53 13.42 -20.50
C ALA A 30 -6.08 13.48 -20.41
N LEU A 31 -6.73 14.16 -21.38
CA LEU A 31 -8.18 14.34 -21.36
C LEU A 31 -8.98 13.02 -21.43
N ASP A 32 -8.39 11.98 -22.01
CA ASP A 32 -8.94 10.62 -22.07
C ASP A 32 -8.72 9.80 -20.78
N ALA A 33 -7.95 10.34 -19.82
CA ALA A 33 -7.71 9.77 -18.50
C ALA A 33 -8.58 10.38 -17.39
N LEU A 34 -9.69 11.04 -17.77
CA LEU A 34 -10.68 11.63 -16.84
C LEU A 34 -11.88 10.71 -16.56
N ALA A 35 -11.79 9.44 -16.93
CA ALA A 35 -12.78 8.42 -16.61
C ALA A 35 -12.43 7.66 -15.33
N GLY A 36 -13.43 7.03 -14.70
CA GLY A 36 -13.27 6.13 -13.55
C GLY A 36 -13.40 6.78 -12.17
N PHE A 37 -13.77 8.07 -12.09
CA PHE A 37 -14.07 8.72 -10.82
C PHE A 37 -15.46 8.29 -10.29
N PRO A 38 -15.68 8.30 -8.96
CA PRO A 38 -16.97 7.92 -8.39
C PRO A 38 -18.07 8.94 -8.73
N GLU A 39 -19.30 8.45 -8.81
CA GLU A 39 -20.49 9.31 -8.84
C GLU A 39 -20.67 10.00 -7.48
N PRO A 40 -21.29 11.21 -7.42
CA PRO A 40 -21.59 11.85 -6.15
C PRO A 40 -22.55 11.00 -5.29
N GLY A 41 -22.29 10.97 -3.98
CA GLY A 41 -23.02 10.17 -3.00
C GLY A 41 -24.07 10.94 -2.21
N PHE A 42 -24.90 10.21 -1.47
CA PHE A 42 -25.90 10.74 -0.53
C PHE A 42 -25.62 10.34 0.92
N ASP A 43 -24.77 9.34 1.15
CA ASP A 43 -24.43 8.86 2.48
C ASP A 43 -23.36 9.77 3.09
N LEU A 44 -23.79 10.67 3.97
CA LEU A 44 -22.89 11.63 4.61
C LEU A 44 -21.93 10.96 5.61
N GLU A 45 -22.26 9.79 6.15
CA GLU A 45 -21.36 9.06 7.05
C GLU A 45 -20.18 8.47 6.26
N GLU A 46 -20.46 7.88 5.09
CA GLU A 46 -19.43 7.40 4.16
C GLU A 46 -18.56 8.55 3.65
N ILE A 47 -19.19 9.65 3.21
CA ILE A 47 -18.49 10.80 2.63
C ILE A 47 -17.58 11.49 3.67
N ALA A 48 -18.01 11.57 4.93
CA ALA A 48 -17.23 12.15 6.02
C ALA A 48 -16.22 11.17 6.65
N SER A 49 -16.20 9.90 6.22
CA SER A 49 -15.33 8.88 6.81
C SER A 49 -13.84 9.17 6.54
N PRO A 50 -12.94 8.83 7.48
CA PRO A 50 -11.50 8.96 7.26
C PRO A 50 -10.99 8.25 5.99
N PRO A 51 -11.41 7.00 5.68
CA PRO A 51 -10.99 6.33 4.44
C PRO A 51 -11.34 7.12 3.18
N ASN A 52 -12.50 7.78 3.13
CA ASN A 52 -12.87 8.60 1.97
C ASN A 52 -11.97 9.84 1.83
N ILE A 53 -11.64 10.49 2.95
CA ILE A 53 -10.72 11.65 2.99
C ILE A 53 -9.30 11.22 2.58
N GLU A 54 -8.85 10.05 3.02
CA GLU A 54 -7.56 9.49 2.63
C GLU A 54 -7.49 9.21 1.12
N ILE A 55 -8.55 8.64 0.53
CA ILE A 55 -8.63 8.42 -0.92
C ILE A 55 -8.58 9.76 -1.67
N HIS A 56 -9.28 10.80 -1.18
CA HIS A 56 -9.17 12.16 -1.73
C HIS A 56 -7.73 12.67 -1.76
N PHE A 57 -6.95 12.39 -0.71
CA PHE A 57 -5.53 12.75 -0.63
C PHE A 57 -4.63 11.90 -1.55
N VAL A 58 -4.88 10.59 -1.64
CA VAL A 58 -4.05 9.66 -2.41
C VAL A 58 -4.16 9.87 -3.91
N ASP A 59 -5.37 9.96 -4.45
CA ASP A 59 -5.58 10.04 -5.90
C ASP A 59 -6.80 10.88 -6.34
N SER A 60 -7.48 11.52 -5.38
CA SER A 60 -8.67 12.36 -5.59
C SER A 60 -9.89 11.62 -6.12
N SER A 61 -9.96 10.29 -5.93
CA SER A 61 -11.11 9.46 -6.30
C SER A 61 -12.08 9.21 -5.13
N GLY A 62 -12.06 10.05 -4.10
CA GLY A 62 -13.03 9.98 -3.02
C GLY A 62 -14.41 10.44 -3.46
N ILE A 63 -15.44 9.98 -2.78
CA ILE A 63 -16.83 10.33 -3.02
C ILE A 63 -17.07 11.77 -2.53
N ILE A 64 -17.79 12.55 -3.34
CA ILE A 64 -18.28 13.90 -2.98
C ILE A 64 -19.80 13.86 -2.77
N SER A 65 -20.32 14.73 -1.89
CA SER A 65 -21.77 14.83 -1.68
C SER A 65 -22.46 15.53 -2.84
N TRP A 66 -23.69 15.13 -3.14
CA TRP A 66 -24.60 15.91 -4.00
C TRP A 66 -24.84 17.33 -3.49
N ASP A 67 -24.76 17.57 -2.18
CA ASP A 67 -24.93 18.90 -1.59
C ASP A 67 -23.86 19.88 -2.10
N PHE A 68 -22.64 19.40 -2.40
CA PHE A 68 -21.57 20.21 -2.96
C PHE A 68 -21.90 20.75 -4.37
N LEU A 69 -22.82 20.09 -5.08
CA LEU A 69 -23.28 20.47 -6.42
C LEU A 69 -24.59 21.27 -6.41
N GLY A 70 -25.07 21.64 -5.22
CA GLY A 70 -26.27 22.44 -5.03
C GLY A 70 -26.17 23.84 -5.66
N SER A 71 -27.30 24.41 -6.08
CA SER A 71 -27.32 25.77 -6.65
C SER A 71 -27.32 26.88 -5.60
N GLU A 72 -27.60 26.56 -4.33
CA GLU A 72 -27.55 27.49 -3.20
C GLU A 72 -26.31 27.15 -2.35
N PRO A 73 -25.30 28.05 -2.27
CA PRO A 73 -24.10 27.78 -1.49
C PRO A 73 -24.33 28.08 0.00
N ASP A 74 -23.77 27.26 0.90
CA ASP A 74 -23.83 27.48 2.35
C ASP A 74 -23.11 28.76 2.80
N PHE A 75 -22.14 29.23 2.00
CA PHE A 75 -21.38 30.45 2.24
C PHE A 75 -21.44 31.38 1.03
N PRO A 76 -21.64 32.70 1.22
CA PRO A 76 -21.58 33.65 0.13
C PRO A 76 -20.15 33.75 -0.43
N PHE A 77 -20.03 33.98 -1.72
CA PHE A 77 -18.73 34.27 -2.33
C PHE A 77 -18.09 35.51 -1.70
N VAL A 78 -16.81 35.41 -1.38
CA VAL A 78 -15.97 36.53 -0.93
C VAL A 78 -14.83 36.68 -1.93
N ASP A 79 -14.69 37.88 -2.50
CA ASP A 79 -13.54 38.26 -3.34
C ASP A 79 -12.34 38.56 -2.43
N TRP A 80 -11.78 37.51 -1.84
CA TRP A 80 -10.71 37.60 -0.85
C TRP A 80 -9.36 37.80 -1.54
N ASN A 81 -8.47 38.56 -0.92
CA ASN A 81 -7.08 38.68 -1.33
C ASN A 81 -6.24 39.13 -0.14
N PHE A 82 -5.22 38.38 0.21
CA PHE A 82 -4.38 38.60 1.39
C PHE A 82 -2.94 38.94 0.95
N GLY A 83 -2.26 39.81 1.71
CA GLY A 83 -0.83 40.12 1.62
C GLY A 83 -0.29 40.67 0.28
N GLY A 84 0.73 41.54 0.36
CA GLY A 84 1.44 42.06 -0.83
C GLY A 84 2.75 41.33 -1.10
N THR A 85 3.38 40.81 -0.05
CA THR A 85 4.71 40.15 -0.07
C THR A 85 4.66 38.78 0.60
N THR A 86 5.64 37.92 0.29
CA THR A 86 5.73 36.58 0.90
C THR A 86 5.87 36.61 2.42
N ALA A 87 6.48 37.66 2.98
CA ALA A 87 6.62 37.83 4.42
C ALA A 87 5.27 38.17 5.10
N GLU A 88 4.46 39.01 4.46
CA GLU A 88 3.11 39.33 4.92
C GLU A 88 2.18 38.13 4.79
N ASP A 89 2.26 37.41 3.66
CA ASP A 89 1.54 36.16 3.41
C ASP A 89 1.82 35.12 4.50
N HIS A 90 3.10 34.89 4.81
CA HIS A 90 3.52 33.98 5.88
C HIS A 90 2.99 34.43 7.24
N ALA A 91 3.16 35.71 7.61
CA ALA A 91 2.72 36.23 8.89
C ALA A 91 1.21 36.08 9.07
N TRP A 92 0.43 36.38 8.02
CA TRP A 92 -1.02 36.23 8.02
C TRP A 92 -1.45 34.77 8.21
N LEU A 93 -0.85 33.82 7.48
CA LEU A 93 -1.17 32.40 7.59
C LEU A 93 -0.88 31.84 9.00
N VAL A 94 0.26 32.20 9.58
CA VAL A 94 0.63 31.79 10.94
C VAL A 94 -0.29 32.41 11.98
N GLU A 95 -0.66 33.70 11.83
CA GLU A 95 -1.63 34.34 12.71
C GLU A 95 -2.99 33.64 12.66
N ARG A 96 -3.45 33.20 11.48
CA ARG A 96 -4.70 32.44 11.35
C ARG A 96 -4.66 31.09 12.05
N ALA A 97 -3.59 30.32 11.89
CA ALA A 97 -3.43 29.06 12.61
C ALA A 97 -3.47 29.27 14.14
N HIS A 98 -2.75 30.29 14.65
CA HIS A 98 -2.77 30.61 16.08
C HIS A 98 -4.14 31.14 16.56
N ALA A 99 -4.85 31.91 15.73
CA ALA A 99 -6.19 32.39 16.05
C ALA A 99 -7.20 31.23 16.18
N ASP A 100 -6.99 30.14 15.44
CA ASP A 100 -7.73 28.89 15.56
C ASP A 100 -7.23 27.99 16.72
N GLY A 101 -6.30 28.49 17.54
CA GLY A 101 -5.76 27.77 18.70
C GLY A 101 -4.79 26.64 18.33
N ARG A 102 -4.16 26.70 17.15
CA ARG A 102 -3.22 25.68 16.66
C ARG A 102 -1.79 26.19 16.68
N ASP A 103 -0.87 25.37 17.17
CA ASP A 103 0.56 25.65 17.09
C ASP A 103 1.13 25.24 15.72
N VAL A 104 2.09 26.00 15.22
CA VAL A 104 2.77 25.74 13.93
C VAL A 104 4.21 25.30 14.19
N TYR A 105 4.56 24.09 13.75
CA TYR A 105 5.90 23.53 13.85
C TYR A 105 6.56 23.51 12.48
N VAL A 106 7.75 24.10 12.36
CA VAL A 106 8.47 24.21 11.09
C VAL A 106 9.86 23.60 11.22
N ALA A 107 10.21 22.71 10.29
CA ALA A 107 11.57 22.21 10.10
C ALA A 107 12.13 22.76 8.78
N ASP A 108 13.25 23.50 8.86
CA ASP A 108 13.92 24.10 7.71
C ASP A 108 15.06 23.21 7.18
N PHE A 109 15.13 23.08 5.86
CA PHE A 109 16.14 22.30 5.15
C PHE A 109 16.81 23.14 4.07
N THR A 110 18.11 23.42 4.24
CA THR A 110 18.93 24.17 3.27
C THR A 110 20.08 23.33 2.70
N HIS A 111 20.16 22.07 3.10
CA HIS A 111 21.31 21.20 2.85
C HIS A 111 21.44 20.69 1.40
N LEU A 112 20.56 21.09 0.48
CA LEU A 112 20.69 20.77 -0.95
C LEU A 112 20.87 22.01 -1.83
N GLY A 113 21.16 23.17 -1.23
CA GLY A 113 21.36 24.43 -1.97
C GLY A 113 20.06 25.11 -2.42
N VAL A 114 18.91 24.54 -2.06
CA VAL A 114 17.57 25.12 -2.21
C VAL A 114 16.89 25.07 -0.84
N TYR A 115 16.10 26.09 -0.51
CA TYR A 115 15.29 26.10 0.69
C TYR A 115 14.09 25.17 0.54
N ALA A 116 13.92 24.26 1.49
CA ALA A 116 12.73 23.45 1.67
C ALA A 116 12.32 23.51 3.15
N CYS A 117 11.04 23.28 3.42
CA CYS A 117 10.55 23.15 4.79
C CYS A 117 9.56 21.99 4.89
N ARG A 118 9.36 21.51 6.11
CA ARG A 118 8.23 20.64 6.47
C ARG A 118 7.47 21.32 7.60
N ILE A 119 6.17 21.54 7.40
CA ILE A 119 5.30 22.22 8.34
C ILE A 119 4.32 21.21 8.92
N LEU A 120 4.13 21.21 10.24
CA LEU A 120 3.14 20.41 10.95
C LEU A 120 2.28 21.35 11.79
N VAL A 121 0.96 21.19 11.70
CA VAL A 121 -0.04 21.94 12.46
C VAL A 121 -1.03 20.95 13.06
N PRO A 122 -0.82 20.50 14.32
CA PRO A 122 -1.67 19.49 14.94
C PRO A 122 -3.15 19.90 15.03
N GLY A 123 -4.03 19.02 14.56
CA GLY A 123 -5.46 19.19 14.37
C GLY A 123 -5.86 19.99 13.12
N MET A 124 -4.97 20.05 12.13
CA MET A 124 -5.19 20.75 10.85
C MET A 124 -4.44 20.10 9.68
N SER A 125 -3.19 19.66 9.89
CA SER A 125 -2.34 19.12 8.81
C SER A 125 -2.32 17.59 8.74
N GLU A 126 -2.97 16.90 9.66
CA GLU A 126 -3.11 15.45 9.64
C GLU A 126 -3.86 14.99 8.39
N ILE A 127 -3.32 13.95 7.76
CA ILE A 127 -3.99 13.23 6.67
C ILE A 127 -4.69 11.99 7.22
N TYR A 128 -4.00 11.30 8.12
CA TYR A 128 -4.44 10.06 8.74
C TYR A 128 -4.89 10.31 10.19
N PRO A 129 -5.93 9.62 10.67
CA PRO A 129 -6.39 9.75 12.03
C PRO A 129 -5.38 9.14 13.03
N LEU A 130 -5.39 9.62 14.29
CA LEU A 130 -4.36 9.29 15.28
C LEU A 130 -4.32 7.81 15.67
N ASP A 131 -5.48 7.17 15.63
CA ASP A 131 -5.72 5.76 15.88
C ASP A 131 -4.95 4.85 14.89
N GLU A 132 -4.58 5.34 13.71
CA GLU A 132 -3.68 4.58 12.82
C GLU A 132 -2.28 4.37 13.41
N LEU A 133 -1.84 5.20 14.37
CA LEU A 133 -0.59 4.93 15.07
C LEU A 133 -0.62 3.61 15.84
N GLU A 134 -1.80 3.15 16.25
CA GLU A 134 -2.03 1.87 16.91
C GLU A 134 -2.37 0.77 15.90
N TRP A 135 -3.29 1.05 14.97
CA TRP A 135 -3.88 0.01 14.10
C TRP A 135 -3.21 -0.15 12.73
N GLU A 136 -2.70 0.92 12.12
CA GLU A 136 -2.12 0.93 10.76
C GLU A 136 -0.66 1.42 10.75
N ASN A 137 0.06 1.15 11.83
CA ASN A 137 1.43 1.62 11.98
C ASN A 137 2.36 0.97 10.95
N ASN A 138 2.97 1.77 10.09
CA ASN A 138 3.88 1.29 9.04
C ASN A 138 5.16 0.62 9.57
N SER A 139 5.45 0.71 10.87
CA SER A 139 6.58 0.05 11.53
C SER A 139 6.26 -1.35 12.08
N VAL A 140 5.01 -1.81 12.02
CA VAL A 140 4.59 -3.13 12.53
C VAL A 140 5.41 -4.28 11.92
N GLY A 141 5.86 -4.11 10.68
CA GLY A 141 6.66 -5.11 9.98
C GLY A 141 8.11 -5.24 10.45
N ASN A 142 8.60 -4.35 11.33
CA ASN A 142 10.00 -4.37 11.77
C ASN A 142 10.37 -5.65 12.53
N GLU A 143 9.44 -6.21 13.31
CA GLU A 143 9.65 -7.44 14.08
C GLU A 143 9.82 -8.66 13.17
N VAL A 144 9.04 -8.73 12.08
CA VAL A 144 9.06 -9.86 11.14
C VAL A 144 10.04 -9.67 9.98
N ARG A 145 10.61 -8.46 9.82
CA ARG A 145 11.45 -8.09 8.68
C ARG A 145 12.63 -9.03 8.50
N GLU A 146 13.37 -9.30 9.58
CA GLU A 146 14.60 -10.10 9.50
C GLU A 146 14.31 -11.54 9.07
N ALA A 147 13.27 -12.16 9.65
CA ALA A 147 12.84 -13.50 9.28
C ALA A 147 12.37 -13.55 7.82
N ILE A 148 11.57 -12.57 7.37
CA ILE A 148 11.10 -12.49 5.99
C ILE A 148 12.27 -12.33 4.99
N LEU A 149 13.28 -11.53 5.32
CA LEU A 149 14.45 -11.35 4.45
C LEU A 149 15.35 -12.60 4.39
N HIS A 150 15.19 -13.55 5.32
CA HIS A 150 15.91 -14.83 5.38
C HIS A 150 15.00 -16.05 5.17
N LEU A 151 13.83 -15.89 4.52
CA LEU A 151 12.82 -16.97 4.38
C LEU A 151 13.39 -18.33 3.99
N SER A 152 14.30 -18.35 3.00
CA SER A 152 14.89 -19.57 2.47
C SER A 152 15.85 -20.27 3.43
N ASP A 153 16.33 -19.56 4.46
CA ASP A 153 17.26 -20.05 5.47
C ASP A 153 16.57 -20.45 6.78
N LEU A 154 15.27 -20.12 6.94
CA LEU A 154 14.51 -20.47 8.14
C LEU A 154 14.32 -21.98 8.25
N ASP A 155 14.51 -22.55 9.45
CA ASP A 155 14.08 -23.90 9.76
C ASP A 155 12.57 -23.97 10.02
N ASP A 156 12.05 -25.16 10.31
CA ASP A 156 10.62 -25.40 10.49
C ASP A 156 10.09 -24.66 11.73
N ASP A 157 10.86 -24.65 12.83
CA ASP A 157 10.50 -23.94 14.06
C ASP A 157 10.42 -22.42 13.80
N ALA A 158 11.42 -21.82 13.14
CA ALA A 158 11.41 -20.40 12.81
C ALA A 158 10.30 -20.04 11.80
N CYS A 159 9.90 -20.96 10.93
CA CYS A 159 8.75 -20.76 10.04
C CYS A 159 7.41 -20.77 10.80
N ALA A 160 7.27 -21.67 11.78
CA ALA A 160 6.11 -21.71 12.65
C ALA A 160 5.99 -20.42 13.48
N ASP A 161 7.09 -19.97 14.09
CA ASP A 161 7.14 -18.73 14.87
C ASP A 161 6.76 -17.50 14.02
N LEU A 162 7.27 -17.41 12.78
CA LEU A 162 6.92 -16.33 11.87
C LEU A 162 5.43 -16.37 11.47
N LEU A 163 4.89 -17.56 11.19
CA LEU A 163 3.47 -17.72 10.85
C LEU A 163 2.57 -17.30 12.01
N GLU A 164 2.89 -17.74 13.23
CA GLU A 164 2.18 -17.36 14.45
C GLU A 164 2.23 -15.85 14.66
N THR A 165 3.41 -15.23 14.57
CA THR A 165 3.59 -13.78 14.71
C THR A 165 2.73 -13.00 13.70
N LEU A 166 2.70 -13.42 12.43
CA LEU A 166 1.87 -12.78 11.40
C LEU A 166 0.37 -12.88 11.69
N ASN A 167 -0.07 -13.97 12.30
CA ASN A 167 -1.47 -14.19 12.68
C ASN A 167 -1.85 -13.38 13.93
N GLU A 168 -1.01 -13.39 14.97
CA GLU A 168 -1.25 -12.64 16.22
C GLU A 168 -1.29 -11.12 16.00
N ARG A 169 -0.46 -10.62 15.09
CA ARG A 169 -0.42 -9.19 14.74
C ARG A 169 -1.63 -8.72 13.92
N GLY A 170 -2.50 -9.63 13.46
CA GLY A 170 -3.69 -9.28 12.71
C GLY A 170 -3.40 -8.56 11.39
N ILE A 171 -2.23 -8.81 10.77
CA ILE A 171 -1.85 -8.13 9.53
C ILE A 171 -2.75 -8.62 8.40
N ALA A 172 -3.40 -7.67 7.71
CA ALA A 172 -4.28 -7.95 6.57
C ALA A 172 -3.57 -8.77 5.48
N ASP A 173 -4.24 -9.81 4.99
CA ASP A 173 -3.65 -10.79 4.08
C ASP A 173 -3.37 -10.19 2.69
N GLU A 174 -4.14 -9.19 2.27
CA GLU A 174 -4.01 -8.46 1.01
C GLU A 174 -2.82 -7.50 1.00
N ARG A 175 -2.20 -7.24 2.17
CA ARG A 175 -1.07 -6.32 2.29
C ARG A 175 0.13 -6.86 1.50
N PRO A 176 0.79 -6.04 0.68
CA PRO A 176 2.05 -6.44 0.04
C PRO A 176 3.15 -6.68 1.07
N VAL A 177 3.82 -7.83 0.99
CA VAL A 177 4.95 -8.15 1.89
C VAL A 177 6.06 -7.13 1.74
N ALA A 178 6.37 -6.72 0.50
CA ALA A 178 7.36 -5.69 0.23
C ALA A 178 7.04 -4.35 0.94
N ALA A 179 5.77 -3.96 1.03
CA ALA A 179 5.37 -2.76 1.77
C ALA A 179 5.48 -2.97 3.30
N LEU A 180 5.06 -4.13 3.80
CA LEU A 180 5.17 -4.49 5.22
C LEU A 180 6.62 -4.41 5.71
N ILE A 181 7.56 -4.96 4.95
CA ILE A 181 8.98 -4.99 5.29
C ILE A 181 9.79 -3.89 4.61
N GLY A 182 9.18 -2.79 4.15
CA GLY A 182 9.89 -1.64 3.55
C GLY A 182 10.95 -2.04 2.52
N LEU A 183 10.58 -2.85 1.55
CA LEU A 183 11.42 -3.33 0.45
C LEU A 183 10.93 -2.72 -0.87
N ALA A 184 11.75 -1.91 -1.53
CA ALA A 184 11.56 -1.58 -2.94
C ALA A 184 11.82 -2.82 -3.82
N ALA A 185 10.74 -3.56 -4.12
CA ALA A 185 10.78 -4.79 -4.91
C ALA A 185 11.16 -4.54 -6.38
N ASP A 186 11.84 -5.52 -6.99
CA ASP A 186 12.15 -5.50 -8.41
C ASP A 186 10.94 -5.92 -9.25
N LYS A 187 10.75 -5.26 -10.39
CA LYS A 187 9.69 -5.59 -11.34
C LYS A 187 9.84 -7.02 -11.86
N GLY A 188 8.77 -7.79 -11.82
CA GLY A 188 8.69 -9.19 -12.21
C GLY A 188 9.27 -10.16 -11.18
N SER A 189 9.73 -9.68 -10.02
CA SER A 189 10.14 -10.55 -8.92
C SER A 189 8.94 -11.03 -8.11
N LEU A 190 9.08 -12.14 -7.38
CA LEU A 190 8.05 -12.61 -6.46
C LEU A 190 7.70 -11.53 -5.42
N TRP A 191 8.67 -10.72 -5.00
CA TRP A 191 8.48 -9.66 -4.01
C TRP A 191 7.51 -8.57 -4.47
N GLU A 192 7.36 -8.34 -5.78
CA GLU A 192 6.47 -7.31 -6.33
C GLU A 192 4.99 -7.61 -6.02
N ASP A 193 4.60 -8.88 -6.13
CA ASP A 193 3.21 -9.30 -5.99
C ASP A 193 2.95 -10.24 -4.79
N LEU A 194 3.97 -10.63 -4.03
CA LEU A 194 3.83 -11.41 -2.79
C LEU A 194 2.96 -10.68 -1.76
N ARG A 195 1.94 -11.37 -1.28
CA ARG A 195 0.99 -10.89 -0.25
C ARG A 195 1.16 -11.63 1.06
N VAL A 196 0.72 -11.02 2.16
CA VAL A 196 0.81 -11.63 3.48
C VAL A 196 0.06 -12.97 3.55
N GLY A 197 -1.13 -13.07 2.95
CA GLY A 197 -1.88 -14.34 2.87
C GLY A 197 -1.14 -15.42 2.07
N GLU A 198 -0.50 -15.05 0.96
CA GLU A 198 0.35 -15.97 0.18
C GLU A 198 1.58 -16.41 1.00
N LEU A 199 2.22 -15.49 1.72
CA LEU A 199 3.35 -15.80 2.60
C LEU A 199 2.96 -16.75 3.73
N LYS A 200 1.82 -16.53 4.40
CA LYS A 200 1.28 -17.44 5.41
C LYS A 200 1.07 -18.84 4.84
N THR A 201 0.54 -18.93 3.62
CA THR A 201 0.36 -20.21 2.90
C THR A 201 1.70 -20.90 2.62
N LEU A 202 2.73 -20.14 2.23
CA LEU A 202 4.07 -20.68 1.99
C LEU A 202 4.75 -21.16 3.28
N LEU A 203 4.56 -20.45 4.39
CA LEU A 203 5.07 -20.87 5.70
C LEU A 203 4.37 -22.17 6.15
N ALA A 204 3.04 -22.25 5.99
CA ALA A 204 2.27 -23.45 6.28
C ALA A 204 2.73 -24.65 5.43
N LEU A 205 3.02 -24.43 4.15
CA LEU A 205 3.61 -25.45 3.26
C LEU A 205 4.99 -25.90 3.75
N ALA A 206 5.83 -24.98 4.20
CA ALA A 206 7.17 -25.29 4.69
C ALA A 206 7.14 -26.17 5.94
N ILE A 207 6.22 -25.93 6.87
CA ILE A 207 6.10 -26.68 8.13
C ILE A 207 5.17 -27.91 8.03
N GLY A 208 4.51 -28.11 6.89
CA GLY A 208 3.58 -29.21 6.67
C GLY A 208 2.26 -29.11 7.45
N ASP A 209 1.80 -27.90 7.76
CA ASP A 209 0.53 -27.68 8.46
C ASP A 209 -0.67 -27.80 7.49
N GLY A 210 -1.27 -28.99 7.43
CA GLY A 210 -2.35 -29.30 6.49
C GLY A 210 -3.64 -28.48 6.68
N ASP A 211 -3.91 -27.95 7.87
CA ASP A 211 -5.08 -27.10 8.09
C ASP A 211 -4.80 -25.69 7.57
N ALA A 212 -3.65 -25.10 7.94
CA ALA A 212 -3.25 -23.78 7.47
C ALA A 212 -2.99 -23.74 5.95
N ILE A 213 -2.47 -24.82 5.35
CA ILE A 213 -2.32 -24.89 3.89
C ILE A 213 -3.68 -24.84 3.19
N ARG A 214 -4.71 -25.50 3.73
CA ARG A 214 -6.06 -25.49 3.14
C ARG A 214 -6.68 -24.11 3.20
N GLU A 215 -6.61 -23.46 4.35
CA GLU A 215 -7.07 -22.08 4.53
C GLU A 215 -6.37 -21.12 3.56
N GLY A 216 -5.04 -21.22 3.47
CA GLY A 216 -4.26 -20.41 2.54
C GLY A 216 -4.60 -20.67 1.07
N CYS A 217 -4.83 -21.92 0.67
CA CYS A 217 -5.26 -22.26 -0.70
C CYS A 217 -6.64 -21.66 -1.03
N ASP A 218 -7.56 -21.65 -0.06
CA ASP A 218 -8.88 -21.03 -0.23
C ASP A 218 -8.78 -19.51 -0.36
N TRP A 219 -7.94 -18.85 0.46
CA TRP A 219 -7.66 -17.43 0.32
C TRP A 219 -7.08 -17.10 -1.07
N VAL A 220 -6.04 -17.81 -1.50
CA VAL A 220 -5.41 -17.64 -2.82
C VAL A 220 -6.39 -17.85 -3.97
N ALA A 221 -7.35 -18.77 -3.82
CA ALA A 221 -8.36 -19.03 -4.85
C ALA A 221 -9.27 -17.83 -5.09
N ASN A 222 -9.54 -17.03 -4.06
CA ASN A 222 -10.39 -15.85 -4.08
C ASN A 222 -9.64 -14.54 -4.35
N PHE A 223 -8.30 -14.53 -4.27
CA PHE A 223 -7.47 -13.36 -4.55
C PHE A 223 -7.00 -13.32 -6.02
N GLU A 224 -7.85 -12.83 -6.93
CA GLU A 224 -7.59 -12.88 -8.38
C GLU A 224 -6.39 -12.05 -8.87
N GLN A 225 -5.97 -11.06 -8.09
CA GLN A 225 -4.83 -10.19 -8.37
C GLN A 225 -3.48 -10.93 -8.33
N LEU A 226 -3.44 -12.12 -7.73
CA LEU A 226 -2.24 -12.96 -7.72
C LEU A 226 -1.95 -13.55 -9.10
N ASP A 227 -0.66 -13.76 -9.39
CA ASP A 227 -0.21 -14.43 -10.61
C ASP A 227 -1.03 -15.71 -10.91
N ALA A 228 -1.54 -15.79 -12.13
CA ALA A 228 -2.40 -16.89 -12.55
C ALA A 228 -1.65 -18.24 -12.58
N GLY A 229 -0.33 -18.21 -12.80
CA GLY A 229 0.53 -19.39 -12.70
C GLY A 229 0.60 -19.92 -11.28
N ARG A 230 0.94 -19.05 -10.31
CA ARG A 230 1.00 -19.40 -8.88
C ARG A 230 -0.35 -19.87 -8.36
N ARG A 231 -1.46 -19.16 -8.67
CA ARG A 231 -2.82 -19.60 -8.31
C ARG A 231 -3.13 -21.02 -8.81
N ARG A 232 -2.67 -21.38 -10.01
CA ARG A 232 -2.85 -22.73 -10.55
C ARG A 232 -2.07 -23.78 -9.73
N VAL A 233 -0.87 -23.46 -9.25
CA VAL A 233 -0.10 -24.33 -8.37
C VAL A 233 -0.83 -24.55 -7.05
N TYR A 234 -1.29 -23.48 -6.39
CA TYR A 234 -2.04 -23.59 -5.13
C TYR A 234 -3.35 -24.37 -5.28
N ARG A 235 -4.09 -24.21 -6.37
CA ARG A 235 -5.26 -25.06 -6.67
C ARG A 235 -4.89 -26.55 -6.79
N CYS A 236 -3.74 -26.84 -7.39
CA CYS A 236 -3.22 -28.21 -7.46
C CYS A 236 -2.84 -28.74 -6.07
N VAL A 237 -2.18 -27.93 -5.24
CA VAL A 237 -1.87 -28.25 -3.83
C VAL A 237 -3.15 -28.57 -3.05
N GLY A 238 -4.14 -27.69 -3.08
CA GLY A 238 -5.43 -27.91 -2.39
C GLY A 238 -6.17 -29.16 -2.91
N THR A 239 -6.05 -29.47 -4.20
CA THR A 239 -6.61 -30.74 -4.74
C THR A 239 -5.88 -31.95 -4.20
N LEU A 240 -4.54 -31.92 -4.18
CA LEU A 240 -3.71 -33.03 -3.68
C LEU A 240 -3.97 -33.31 -2.20
N LEU A 241 -4.13 -32.27 -1.37
CA LEU A 241 -4.43 -32.41 0.06
C LEU A 241 -5.80 -33.03 0.34
N ASN A 242 -6.78 -32.84 -0.56
CA ASN A 242 -8.13 -33.39 -0.41
C ASN A 242 -8.26 -34.82 -0.97
N LEU A 243 -7.24 -35.35 -1.64
CA LEU A 243 -7.23 -36.72 -2.14
C LEU A 243 -6.61 -37.66 -1.10
N GLU A 244 -7.33 -38.72 -0.74
CA GLU A 244 -6.80 -39.76 0.17
C GLU A 244 -5.59 -40.51 -0.43
N ASP A 245 -5.59 -40.72 -1.75
CA ASP A 245 -4.47 -41.31 -2.49
C ASP A 245 -4.26 -40.58 -3.83
N ALA A 246 -3.35 -39.62 -3.85
CA ALA A 246 -3.02 -38.85 -5.05
C ALA A 246 -2.39 -39.69 -6.17
N THR A 247 -1.80 -40.85 -5.87
CA THR A 247 -1.07 -41.66 -6.87
C THR A 247 -2.01 -42.22 -7.93
N ALA A 248 -3.22 -42.62 -7.54
CA ALA A 248 -4.25 -43.11 -8.45
C ALA A 248 -4.75 -42.05 -9.45
N TYR A 249 -4.63 -40.76 -9.11
CA TYR A 249 -5.15 -39.65 -9.92
C TYR A 249 -4.07 -38.88 -10.67
N ARG A 250 -2.79 -39.29 -10.57
CA ARG A 250 -1.66 -38.52 -11.08
C ARG A 250 -1.76 -38.17 -12.56
N ASP A 251 -2.20 -39.10 -13.41
CA ASP A 251 -2.39 -38.85 -14.84
C ASP A 251 -3.51 -37.85 -15.13
N ALA A 252 -4.59 -37.87 -14.35
CA ALA A 252 -5.69 -36.92 -14.47
C ALA A 252 -5.26 -35.53 -14.01
N LEU A 253 -4.57 -35.44 -12.88
CA LEU A 253 -4.00 -34.20 -12.34
C LEU A 253 -3.01 -33.57 -13.32
N ALA A 254 -2.13 -34.37 -13.93
CA ALA A 254 -1.17 -33.91 -14.92
C ALA A 254 -1.83 -33.34 -16.19
N ARG A 255 -3.00 -33.87 -16.58
CA ARG A 255 -3.79 -33.35 -17.69
C ARG A 255 -4.56 -32.08 -17.33
N LEU A 256 -5.06 -31.99 -16.09
CA LEU A 256 -5.86 -30.87 -15.61
C LEU A 256 -5.00 -29.63 -15.33
N TYR A 257 -3.91 -29.81 -14.58
CA TYR A 257 -3.06 -28.71 -14.11
C TYR A 257 -1.80 -28.50 -14.96
N GLY A 258 -1.42 -29.50 -15.77
CA GLY A 258 -0.13 -29.56 -16.45
C GLY A 258 0.93 -30.26 -15.61
N ARG A 259 1.87 -30.95 -16.27
CA ARG A 259 2.92 -31.74 -15.61
C ARG A 259 3.82 -30.91 -14.71
N GLU A 260 4.17 -29.70 -15.14
CA GLU A 260 5.06 -28.83 -14.37
C GLU A 260 4.38 -28.28 -13.11
N THR A 261 3.12 -27.85 -13.22
CA THR A 261 2.31 -27.43 -12.07
C THR A 261 2.17 -28.55 -11.05
N LEU A 262 1.85 -29.77 -11.50
CA LEU A 262 1.72 -30.93 -10.62
C LEU A 262 3.04 -31.25 -9.92
N ARG A 263 4.15 -31.30 -10.67
CA ARG A 263 5.48 -31.54 -10.11
C ARG A 263 5.83 -30.51 -9.03
N ARG A 264 5.52 -29.24 -9.27
CA ARG A 264 5.80 -28.15 -8.32
C ARG A 264 4.92 -28.22 -7.08
N ALA A 265 3.64 -28.55 -7.25
CA ALA A 265 2.73 -28.77 -6.12
C ALA A 265 3.16 -29.97 -5.25
N GLU A 266 3.55 -31.08 -5.88
CA GLU A 266 4.14 -32.26 -5.20
C GLU A 266 5.42 -31.85 -4.42
N ALA A 267 6.32 -31.09 -5.04
CA ALA A 267 7.57 -30.65 -4.42
C ALA A 267 7.36 -29.68 -3.24
N LEU A 268 6.39 -28.76 -3.33
CA LEU A 268 6.01 -27.86 -2.22
C LEU A 268 5.44 -28.65 -1.04
N LEU A 269 4.55 -29.61 -1.30
CA LEU A 269 3.97 -30.45 -0.25
C LEU A 269 4.98 -31.38 0.42
N ALA A 270 5.99 -31.84 -0.33
CA ALA A 270 7.06 -32.67 0.19
C ALA A 270 8.18 -31.88 0.89
N GLY A 271 8.14 -30.54 0.84
CA GLY A 271 9.22 -29.68 1.35
C GLY A 271 10.50 -29.69 0.51
N GLU A 272 10.50 -30.36 -0.65
CA GLU A 272 11.64 -30.41 -1.58
C GLU A 272 11.90 -29.05 -2.25
N GLU A 273 10.84 -28.27 -2.44
CA GLU A 273 10.90 -26.89 -2.86
C GLU A 273 10.20 -26.03 -1.81
N ARG A 274 10.84 -24.96 -1.34
CA ARG A 274 10.26 -24.00 -0.38
C ARG A 274 10.15 -22.63 -1.04
N PHE A 275 9.09 -21.89 -0.70
CA PHE A 275 8.89 -20.50 -1.14
C PHE A 275 9.04 -20.28 -2.66
N PHE A 276 8.62 -21.24 -3.49
CA PHE A 276 8.83 -21.21 -4.95
C PHE A 276 10.29 -21.00 -5.40
N GLY A 277 11.27 -21.43 -4.60
CA GLY A 277 12.68 -21.22 -4.87
C GLY A 277 13.11 -19.75 -4.77
N LEU A 278 12.38 -18.94 -3.99
CA LEU A 278 12.74 -17.56 -3.68
C LEU A 278 14.18 -17.50 -3.15
N ALA A 279 14.97 -16.57 -3.68
CA ALA A 279 16.24 -16.23 -3.09
C ALA A 279 16.02 -15.21 -1.96
N ALA A 280 16.40 -15.61 -0.74
CA ALA A 280 16.38 -14.72 0.42
C ALA A 280 17.49 -13.66 0.27
N PRO A 281 17.15 -12.37 0.19
CA PRO A 281 18.15 -11.32 -0.03
C PRO A 281 18.97 -10.98 1.23
N GLY A 282 18.53 -11.43 2.41
CA GLY A 282 19.11 -11.13 3.71
C GLY A 282 19.06 -9.62 4.05
N LEU A 283 19.67 -9.24 5.17
CA LEU A 283 19.74 -7.83 5.59
C LEU A 283 20.59 -6.95 4.65
N GLY A 284 21.49 -7.58 3.89
CA GLY A 284 22.26 -6.89 2.84
C GLY A 284 21.45 -6.54 1.60
N LEU A 285 20.22 -7.04 1.48
CA LEU A 285 19.31 -6.84 0.34
C LEU A 285 19.96 -7.27 -1.00
N ALA A 286 20.71 -8.36 -0.97
CA ALA A 286 21.44 -8.85 -2.14
C ALA A 286 20.46 -9.32 -3.22
N GLY A 287 20.67 -8.84 -4.45
CA GLY A 287 19.78 -9.15 -5.58
C GLY A 287 18.51 -8.29 -5.65
N CYS A 288 18.33 -7.32 -4.74
CA CYS A 288 17.26 -6.32 -4.82
C CYS A 288 17.75 -5.05 -5.54
N ASP A 289 17.78 -5.07 -6.88
CA ASP A 289 18.40 -4.02 -7.70
C ASP A 289 17.72 -2.65 -7.52
N MET A 290 16.39 -2.63 -7.48
CA MET A 290 15.60 -1.41 -7.28
C MET A 290 15.86 -0.81 -5.90
N HIS A 291 15.98 -1.65 -4.87
CA HIS A 291 16.36 -1.20 -3.53
C HIS A 291 17.80 -0.67 -3.49
N GLY A 292 18.73 -1.34 -4.15
CA GLY A 292 20.10 -0.85 -4.29
C GLY A 292 20.18 0.53 -4.96
N ARG A 293 19.35 0.78 -5.99
CA ARG A 293 19.23 2.11 -6.62
C ARG A 293 18.66 3.16 -5.68
N LEU A 294 17.66 2.79 -4.86
CA LEU A 294 17.11 3.66 -3.82
C LEU A 294 18.18 4.07 -2.81
N LEU A 295 18.95 3.11 -2.30
CA LEU A 295 20.07 3.38 -1.37
C LEU A 295 21.16 4.24 -2.03
N ALA A 296 21.51 3.96 -3.29
CA ALA A 296 22.49 4.77 -4.03
C ALA A 296 22.00 6.21 -4.27
N ALA A 297 20.69 6.43 -4.39
CA ALA A 297 20.11 7.77 -4.46
C ALA A 297 20.13 8.45 -3.08
N TYR A 298 19.78 7.72 -2.02
CA TYR A 298 19.78 8.21 -0.63
C TYR A 298 21.19 8.58 -0.15
N ASP A 299 22.21 7.81 -0.54
CA ASP A 299 23.62 8.09 -0.29
C ASP A 299 24.05 9.47 -0.81
N LYS A 300 23.49 9.92 -1.95
CA LYS A 300 23.82 11.24 -2.51
C LYS A 300 23.35 12.37 -1.60
N LEU A 301 22.32 12.15 -0.78
CA LEU A 301 21.85 13.12 0.21
C LEU A 301 22.82 13.26 1.40
N HIS A 302 23.61 12.21 1.67
CA HIS A 302 24.54 12.14 2.80
C HIS A 302 25.98 12.49 2.42
N ARG A 303 26.36 12.28 1.15
CA ARG A 303 27.67 12.64 0.60
C ARG A 303 27.73 14.16 0.38
N ARG A 304 28.03 14.89 1.45
CA ARG A 304 28.57 16.25 1.40
C ARG A 304 30.06 16.24 1.68
#